data_AF-Q8I970-F1
#
_entry.id   AF-Q8I970-F1
#
_cell.length_a   1.000
_cell.length_b   1.000
_cell.length_c   1.000
_cell.angle_alpha   90.00
_cell.angle_beta   90.00
_cell.angle_gamma   90.00
#
_symmetry.space_group_name_H-M   'P 1'
#
loop_
_entity.id
_entity.type
_entity.pdbx_description
1 polymer ?
#
loop_
_entity_poly.entity_id
_entity_poly.type
_entity_poly.pdbx_seq_one_letter_code
_entity_poly.pdbx_strand_id
1 'polypeptide(L)'
;PRRQKLCLYYIAHESQTENIKTDDNLKDAFIKTAAAETFLSWQYYKSKNDSEAKILDRGLIPSQFLRSMMYTFGDYRDICLNTDISKKQNDVAKAKDKIGKFFSKDGRKSPSGLSRQEWWKTNGPEIWKGMLCALTKYVTDTDNKRKIKNDYSYDKVNQSQNGNPSLEEFAAKPQFFRW
;
A
#
# COMPACT_ATOMS: atom_id res chain seq x y z
N PRO A 1 -7.54 11.19 11.28
CA PRO A 1 -6.19 11.16 10.66
C PRO A 1 -5.93 9.81 9.96
N ARG A 2 -5.41 9.81 8.72
CA ARG A 2 -5.28 8.60 7.86
C ARG A 2 -4.44 7.48 8.51
N ARG A 3 -3.19 7.76 8.89
CA ARG A 3 -2.26 6.77 9.46
C ARG A 3 -2.80 6.04 10.71
N GLN A 4 -3.53 6.75 11.57
CA GLN A 4 -4.07 6.19 12.82
C GLN A 4 -5.13 5.10 12.59
N LYS A 5 -5.80 5.13 11.44
CA LYS A 5 -6.85 4.18 11.06
C LYS A 5 -6.44 3.30 9.87
N LEU A 6 -5.14 3.23 9.57
CA LEU A 6 -4.60 2.40 8.50
C LEU A 6 -5.03 0.96 8.69
N CYS A 7 -5.64 0.36 7.66
CA CYS A 7 -5.98 -1.06 7.68
C CYS A 7 -4.69 -1.88 7.87
N LEU A 8 -4.67 -2.75 8.90
CA LEU A 8 -3.57 -3.70 9.13
C LEU A 8 -4.10 -5.13 9.32
N TYR A 9 -5.40 -5.34 9.13
CA TYR A 9 -6.11 -6.56 9.52
C TYR A 9 -5.42 -7.84 9.00
N TYR A 10 -5.06 -7.90 7.71
CA TYR A 10 -4.47 -9.11 7.12
C TYR A 10 -3.02 -9.37 7.54
N ILE A 11 -2.35 -8.40 8.17
CA ILE A 11 -0.98 -8.54 8.67
C ILE A 11 -0.87 -8.43 10.20
N ALA A 12 -1.96 -8.16 10.91
CA ALA A 12 -2.01 -7.98 12.36
C ALA A 12 -2.95 -8.94 13.09
N HIS A 13 -4.06 -9.35 12.46
CA HIS A 13 -5.07 -10.18 13.11
C HIS A 13 -4.67 -11.66 13.12
N GLU A 14 -4.81 -12.33 14.26
CA GLU A 14 -4.34 -13.71 14.48
C GLU A 14 -4.85 -14.67 13.39
N SER A 15 -6.17 -14.67 13.14
CA SER A 15 -6.80 -15.52 12.11
C SER A 15 -6.27 -15.32 10.68
N GLN A 16 -5.67 -14.17 10.38
CA GLN A 16 -5.06 -13.91 9.08
C GLN A 16 -3.58 -14.29 9.08
N THR A 17 -2.89 -14.01 10.19
CA THR A 17 -1.44 -14.13 10.28
C THR A 17 -0.92 -15.55 10.52
N GLU A 18 -1.75 -16.46 11.03
CA GLU A 18 -1.39 -17.88 11.19
C GLU A 18 -0.98 -18.55 9.87
N ASN A 19 -1.58 -18.11 8.77
CA ASN A 19 -1.35 -18.65 7.43
C ASN A 19 -0.16 -17.98 6.70
N ILE A 20 0.46 -16.95 7.29
CA ILE A 20 1.61 -16.27 6.67
C ILE A 20 2.88 -17.05 7.01
N LYS A 21 3.23 -17.98 6.11
CA LYS A 21 4.39 -18.88 6.21
C LYS A 21 5.36 -18.76 5.04
N THR A 22 4.88 -18.34 3.87
CA THR A 22 5.69 -18.13 2.66
C THR A 22 5.69 -16.66 2.22
N ASP A 23 6.63 -16.30 1.35
CA ASP A 23 6.67 -14.97 0.73
C ASP A 23 5.37 -14.62 -0.02
N ASP A 24 4.78 -15.59 -0.71
CA ASP A 24 3.50 -15.41 -1.38
C ASP A 24 2.37 -15.12 -0.40
N ASN A 25 2.33 -15.80 0.75
CA ASN A 25 1.30 -15.50 1.75
C ASN A 25 1.46 -14.08 2.33
N LEU A 26 2.70 -13.65 2.58
CA LEU A 26 2.95 -12.29 3.06
C LEU A 26 2.59 -11.25 1.98
N LYS A 27 2.94 -11.51 0.73
CA LYS A 27 2.62 -10.67 -0.43
C LYS A 27 1.11 -10.51 -0.55
N ASP A 28 0.37 -11.62 -0.52
CA ASP A 28 -1.10 -11.62 -0.58
C ASP A 28 -1.72 -10.85 0.59
N ALA A 29 -1.16 -10.99 1.79
CA ALA A 29 -1.62 -10.24 2.97
C ALA A 29 -1.41 -8.73 2.80
N PHE A 30 -0.26 -8.29 2.28
CA PHE A 30 -0.02 -6.88 1.96
C PHE A 30 -0.94 -6.37 0.85
N ILE A 31 -1.13 -7.14 -0.23
CA ILE A 31 -2.05 -6.80 -1.33
C ILE A 31 -3.47 -6.61 -0.78
N LYS A 32 -3.98 -7.56 0.02
CA LYS A 32 -5.32 -7.49 0.64
C LYS A 32 -5.44 -6.27 1.55
N THR A 33 -4.44 -6.01 2.37
CA THR A 33 -4.40 -4.86 3.28
C THR A 33 -4.45 -3.53 2.50
N ALA A 34 -3.60 -3.38 1.49
CA ALA A 34 -3.53 -2.17 0.68
C ALA A 34 -4.78 -1.96 -0.19
N ALA A 35 -5.33 -3.05 -0.73
CA ALA A 35 -6.60 -3.04 -1.47
C ALA A 35 -7.77 -2.62 -0.57
N ALA A 36 -7.90 -3.21 0.63
CA ALA A 36 -8.95 -2.88 1.58
C ALA A 36 -8.86 -1.42 2.05
N GLU A 37 -7.66 -0.95 2.38
CA GLU A 37 -7.43 0.46 2.74
C GLU A 37 -7.79 1.41 1.60
N THR A 38 -7.41 1.09 0.37
CA THR A 38 -7.72 1.91 -0.80
C THR A 38 -9.23 1.97 -1.04
N PHE A 39 -9.90 0.82 -0.93
CA PHE A 39 -11.35 0.73 -1.08
C PHE A 39 -12.08 1.60 -0.05
N LEU A 40 -11.75 1.47 1.23
CA LEU A 40 -12.38 2.23 2.32
C LEU A 40 -12.02 3.72 2.24
N SER A 41 -10.76 4.04 1.95
CA SER A 41 -10.30 5.42 1.75
C SER A 41 -11.03 6.09 0.60
N TRP A 42 -11.31 5.37 -0.48
CA TRP A 42 -12.10 5.89 -1.60
C TRP A 42 -13.53 6.21 -1.19
N GLN A 43 -14.21 5.32 -0.44
CA GLN A 43 -15.57 5.60 0.06
C GLN A 43 -15.58 6.88 0.90
N TYR A 44 -14.59 7.01 1.80
CA TYR A 44 -14.44 8.20 2.62
C TYR A 44 -14.20 9.45 1.76
N TYR A 45 -13.26 9.40 0.81
CA TYR A 45 -12.95 10.51 -0.08
C TYR A 45 -14.18 10.93 -0.91
N LYS A 46 -14.88 9.97 -1.51
CA LYS A 46 -16.11 10.19 -2.29
C LYS A 46 -17.21 10.86 -1.44
N SER A 47 -17.38 10.44 -0.19
CA SER A 47 -18.38 11.03 0.72
C SER A 47 -18.14 12.52 1.03
N LYS A 48 -16.92 13.02 0.79
CA LYS A 48 -16.52 14.41 1.05
C LYS A 48 -16.28 15.23 -0.22
N ASN A 49 -16.08 14.57 -1.36
CA ASN A 49 -15.65 15.21 -2.62
C ASN A 49 -16.43 14.63 -3.82
N ASP A 50 -17.76 14.61 -3.75
CA ASP A 50 -18.61 13.94 -4.76
C ASP A 50 -18.34 14.43 -6.19
N SER A 51 -18.15 15.74 -6.38
CA SER A 51 -17.86 16.33 -7.70
C SER A 51 -16.53 15.85 -8.28
N GLU A 52 -15.45 15.88 -7.49
CA GLU A 52 -14.13 15.40 -7.92
C GLU A 52 -14.10 13.89 -8.12
N ALA A 53 -14.88 13.13 -7.33
CA ALA A 53 -14.93 11.68 -7.43
C ALA A 53 -15.46 11.19 -8.79
N LYS A 54 -16.29 11.98 -9.47
CA LYS A 54 -16.80 11.68 -10.84
C LYS A 54 -15.71 11.62 -11.90
N ILE A 55 -14.53 12.17 -11.63
CA ILE A 55 -13.40 12.09 -12.57
C ILE A 55 -12.87 10.65 -12.66
N LEU A 56 -13.07 9.82 -11.61
CA LEU A 56 -12.71 8.41 -11.65
C LEU A 56 -13.46 7.64 -12.76
N ASP A 57 -14.72 8.01 -13.01
CA ASP A 57 -15.54 7.41 -14.06
C ASP A 57 -15.01 7.71 -15.46
N ARG A 58 -14.13 8.71 -15.61
CA ARG A 58 -13.42 9.05 -16.86
C ARG A 58 -12.04 8.40 -16.98
N GLY A 59 -11.75 7.46 -16.08
CA GLY A 59 -10.48 6.74 -16.03
C GLY A 59 -9.33 7.56 -15.43
N LEU A 60 -9.61 8.59 -14.63
CA LEU A 60 -8.58 9.44 -14.01
C LEU A 60 -8.71 9.41 -12.49
N ILE A 61 -7.61 9.18 -11.78
CA ILE A 61 -7.58 9.24 -10.33
C ILE A 61 -7.47 10.72 -9.90
N PRO A 62 -8.39 11.25 -9.07
CA PRO A 62 -8.25 12.59 -8.54
C PRO A 62 -6.90 12.78 -7.86
N SER A 63 -6.21 13.90 -8.15
CA SER A 63 -4.82 14.12 -7.71
C SER A 63 -4.65 14.05 -6.19
N GLN A 64 -5.60 14.58 -5.44
CA GLN A 64 -5.63 14.51 -3.98
C GLN A 64 -5.75 13.06 -3.48
N PHE A 65 -6.56 12.24 -4.14
CA PHE A 65 -6.71 10.84 -3.79
C PHE A 65 -5.47 10.02 -4.17
N LEU A 66 -4.89 10.27 -5.35
CA LEU A 66 -3.63 9.64 -5.77
C LEU A 66 -2.52 9.94 -4.76
N ARG A 67 -2.41 11.19 -4.31
CA ARG A 67 -1.45 11.56 -3.26
C ARG A 67 -1.71 10.78 -1.97
N SER A 68 -2.96 10.64 -1.55
CA SER A 68 -3.32 9.80 -0.39
C SER A 68 -2.91 8.33 -0.57
N MET A 69 -3.08 7.77 -1.78
CA MET A 69 -2.60 6.42 -2.10
C MET A 69 -1.08 6.30 -1.94
N MET A 70 -0.31 7.28 -2.44
CA MET A 70 1.15 7.29 -2.28
C MET A 70 1.57 7.30 -0.80
N TYR A 71 0.91 8.12 0.03
CA TYR A 71 1.15 8.13 1.48
C TYR A 71 0.89 6.77 2.13
N THR A 72 -0.23 6.13 1.77
CA THR A 72 -0.59 4.79 2.25
C THR A 72 0.43 3.74 1.80
N PHE A 73 0.88 3.79 0.55
CA PHE A 73 1.94 2.91 0.04
C PHE A 73 3.24 3.07 0.85
N GLY A 74 3.65 4.31 1.11
CA GLY A 74 4.83 4.60 1.94
C GLY A 74 4.70 4.11 3.38
N ASP A 75 3.51 4.18 3.98
CA ASP A 75 3.30 3.62 5.33
C ASP A 75 3.43 2.09 5.35
N TYR A 76 2.88 1.39 4.35
CA TYR A 76 3.08 -0.06 4.26
C TYR A 76 4.55 -0.43 4.01
N ARG A 77 5.25 0.37 3.21
CA ARG A 77 6.70 0.24 3.01
C ARG A 77 7.44 0.31 4.33
N ASP A 78 7.19 1.33 5.13
CA ASP A 78 7.88 1.51 6.40
C ASP A 78 7.54 0.44 7.44
N ILE A 79 6.31 -0.09 7.41
CA ILE A 79 5.93 -1.25 8.22
C ILE A 79 6.71 -2.50 7.78
N CYS A 80 6.82 -2.73 6.47
CA CYS A 80 7.58 -3.86 5.91
C CYS A 80 9.08 -3.75 6.25
N LEU A 81 9.67 -2.56 6.09
CA LEU A 81 11.09 -2.32 6.32
C LEU A 81 11.45 -2.12 7.80
N ASN A 82 10.47 -2.13 8.70
CA ASN A 82 10.64 -1.85 10.13
C ASN A 82 11.22 -0.45 10.41
N THR A 83 10.88 0.52 9.56
CA THR A 83 11.24 1.95 9.69
C THR A 83 10.05 2.81 10.13
N ASP A 84 8.87 2.22 10.30
CA ASP A 84 7.69 2.95 10.74
C ASP A 84 7.86 3.53 12.16
N ILE A 85 7.65 4.83 12.29
CA ILE A 85 7.85 5.63 13.51
C ILE A 85 6.59 5.69 14.39
N SER A 86 5.49 5.04 13.98
CA SER A 86 4.27 5.02 14.77
C SER A 86 4.49 4.32 16.09
N LYS A 87 3.78 4.80 17.12
CA LYS A 87 3.74 4.13 18.43
C LYS A 87 3.37 2.66 18.24
N LYS A 88 4.20 1.78 18.81
CA LYS A 88 4.02 0.32 18.75
C LYS A 88 2.89 -0.10 19.70
N GLN A 89 1.65 0.11 19.28
CA GLN A 89 0.45 -0.26 20.05
C GLN A 89 -0.58 -0.95 19.16
N ASN A 90 -1.44 -1.78 19.77
CA ASN A 90 -2.55 -2.47 19.09
C ASN A 90 -2.10 -3.18 17.79
N ASP A 91 -2.83 -2.99 16.70
CA ASP A 91 -2.56 -3.64 15.42
C ASP A 91 -1.20 -3.25 14.82
N VAL A 92 -0.67 -2.06 15.13
CA VAL A 92 0.69 -1.68 14.68
C VAL A 92 1.74 -2.54 15.37
N ALA A 93 1.60 -2.80 16.67
CA ALA A 93 2.50 -3.70 17.39
C ALA A 93 2.40 -5.12 16.83
N LYS A 94 1.16 -5.64 16.68
CA LYS A 94 0.92 -6.98 16.15
C LYS A 94 1.49 -7.17 14.74
N ALA A 95 1.29 -6.19 13.85
CA ALA A 95 1.84 -6.22 12.50
C ALA A 95 3.38 -6.22 12.51
N LYS A 96 4.00 -5.31 13.27
CA LYS A 96 5.47 -5.23 13.38
C LYS A 96 6.05 -6.52 13.94
N ASP A 97 5.42 -7.11 14.96
CA ASP A 97 5.89 -8.37 15.54
C ASP A 97 5.73 -9.54 14.58
N LYS A 98 4.60 -9.65 13.87
CA LYS A 98 4.37 -10.72 12.91
C LYS A 98 5.36 -10.64 11.74
N ILE A 99 5.52 -9.45 11.16
CA ILE A 99 6.48 -9.23 10.06
C ILE A 99 7.91 -9.41 10.61
N GLY A 100 8.19 -8.95 11.82
CA GLY A 100 9.40 -9.23 12.61
C GLY A 100 9.80 -10.70 12.54
N LYS A 101 8.91 -11.55 13.05
CA LYS A 101 9.07 -13.02 13.09
C LYS A 101 9.15 -13.67 11.71
N PHE A 102 8.45 -13.13 10.72
CA PHE A 102 8.46 -13.66 9.36
C PHE A 102 9.85 -13.58 8.71
N PHE A 103 10.58 -12.48 8.90
CA PHE A 103 11.96 -12.32 8.40
C PHE A 103 13.01 -13.01 9.30
N SER A 104 12.64 -14.15 9.91
CA SER A 104 13.42 -15.03 10.80
C SER A 104 13.80 -14.44 12.17
N LYS A 105 14.30 -15.29 13.09
CA LYS A 105 14.73 -14.89 14.46
C LYS A 105 15.85 -13.86 14.47
N ASP A 106 16.71 -13.84 13.45
CA ASP A 106 17.76 -12.83 13.29
C ASP A 106 17.24 -11.54 12.64
N GLY A 107 15.98 -11.55 12.18
CA GLY A 107 15.23 -10.40 11.64
C GLY A 107 15.63 -9.97 10.23
N ARG A 108 16.48 -10.74 9.54
CA ARG A 108 17.15 -10.31 8.30
C ARG A 108 16.55 -10.86 7.02
N LYS A 109 15.96 -12.06 7.02
CA LYS A 109 15.63 -12.76 5.75
C LYS A 109 14.28 -13.48 5.80
N SER A 110 13.52 -13.39 4.72
CA SER A 110 12.28 -14.13 4.52
C SER A 110 12.53 -15.64 4.33
N PRO A 111 11.48 -16.48 4.29
CA PRO A 111 11.61 -17.91 3.99
C PRO A 111 12.33 -18.23 2.68
N SER A 112 12.19 -17.40 1.65
CA SER A 112 12.94 -17.50 0.39
C SER A 112 14.35 -16.86 0.43
N GLY A 113 14.77 -16.34 1.59
CA GLY A 113 16.11 -15.79 1.79
C GLY A 113 16.28 -14.31 1.42
N LEU A 114 15.18 -13.59 1.12
CA LEU A 114 15.20 -12.17 0.76
C LEU A 114 15.30 -11.27 1.99
N SER A 115 16.14 -10.23 1.93
CA SER A 115 16.06 -9.13 2.88
C SER A 115 14.73 -8.38 2.77
N ARG A 116 14.37 -7.59 3.78
CA ARG A 116 13.15 -6.75 3.74
C ARG A 116 13.15 -5.81 2.54
N GLN A 117 14.31 -5.24 2.21
CA GLN A 117 14.50 -4.34 1.08
C GLN A 117 14.31 -5.07 -0.25
N GLU A 118 14.93 -6.24 -0.43
CA GLU A 118 14.75 -7.06 -1.63
C GLU A 118 13.30 -7.55 -1.76
N TRP A 119 12.69 -7.96 -0.65
CA TRP A 119 11.30 -8.37 -0.61
C TRP A 119 10.36 -7.24 -1.04
N TRP A 120 10.54 -6.03 -0.50
CA TRP A 120 9.75 -4.87 -0.89
C TRP A 120 9.98 -4.49 -2.35
N LYS A 121 11.23 -4.47 -2.81
CA LYS A 121 11.56 -4.17 -4.22
C LYS A 121 10.86 -5.15 -5.17
N THR A 122 10.77 -6.42 -4.81
CA THR A 122 10.11 -7.46 -5.61
C THR A 122 8.58 -7.35 -5.55
N ASN A 123 8.00 -7.07 -4.38
CA ASN A 123 6.54 -7.20 -4.17
C ASN A 123 5.78 -5.87 -4.12
N GLY A 124 6.46 -4.74 -3.89
CA GLY A 124 5.91 -3.38 -3.90
C GLY A 124 5.08 -3.07 -5.15
N PRO A 125 5.56 -3.42 -6.38
CA PRO A 125 4.76 -3.25 -7.59
C PRO A 125 3.41 -3.96 -7.56
N GLU A 126 3.36 -5.19 -7.03
CA GLU A 126 2.12 -5.96 -6.92
C GLU A 126 1.19 -5.40 -5.84
N ILE A 127 1.75 -4.84 -4.75
CA ILE A 127 0.97 -4.13 -3.72
C ILE A 127 0.29 -2.89 -4.32
N TRP A 128 1.03 -2.06 -5.06
CA TRP A 128 0.48 -0.89 -5.76
C TRP A 128 -0.61 -1.27 -6.76
N LYS A 129 -0.37 -2.32 -7.56
CA LYS A 129 -1.36 -2.90 -8.47
C LYS A 129 -2.61 -3.38 -7.75
N GLY A 130 -2.48 -3.95 -6.55
CA GLY A 130 -3.59 -4.29 -5.66
C GLY A 130 -4.45 -3.08 -5.29
N MET A 131 -3.81 -1.95 -4.96
CA MET A 131 -4.49 -0.68 -4.66
C MET A 131 -5.30 -0.18 -5.87
N LEU A 132 -4.70 -0.18 -7.06
CA LEU A 132 -5.40 0.17 -8.31
C LEU A 132 -6.57 -0.77 -8.59
N CYS A 133 -6.38 -2.08 -8.40
CA CYS A 133 -7.43 -3.07 -8.61
C CYS A 133 -8.65 -2.79 -7.71
N ALA A 134 -8.42 -2.48 -6.43
CA ALA A 134 -9.48 -2.10 -5.50
C ALA A 134 -10.21 -0.83 -5.94
N LEU A 135 -9.48 0.19 -6.38
CA LEU A 135 -10.07 1.44 -6.87
C LEU A 135 -10.94 1.21 -8.11
N THR A 136 -10.47 0.38 -9.05
CA THR A 136 -11.23 0.08 -10.28
C THR A 136 -12.54 -0.68 -10.06
N LYS A 137 -12.83 -1.16 -8.83
CA LYS A 137 -14.14 -1.71 -8.48
C LYS A 137 -15.25 -0.66 -8.50
N TYR A 138 -14.91 0.63 -8.38
CA TYR A 138 -15.86 1.74 -8.45
C TYR A 138 -16.12 2.25 -9.86
N VAL A 139 -15.37 1.75 -10.85
CA VAL A 139 -15.54 2.10 -12.25
C VAL A 139 -16.37 1.01 -12.91
N THR A 140 -17.31 1.36 -13.77
CA THR A 140 -18.13 0.38 -14.52
C THR A 140 -17.47 0.06 -15.85
N ASP A 141 -17.16 1.10 -16.62
CA ASP A 141 -16.59 1.01 -17.96
C ASP A 141 -15.23 0.28 -17.98
N THR A 142 -15.10 -0.68 -18.89
CA THR A 142 -13.93 -1.57 -18.95
C THR A 142 -12.70 -0.86 -19.51
N ASP A 143 -12.88 0.09 -20.42
CA ASP A 143 -11.78 0.83 -21.02
C ASP A 143 -11.20 1.82 -20.02
N ASN A 144 -12.04 2.48 -19.22
CA ASN A 144 -11.62 3.34 -18.12
C ASN A 144 -10.91 2.57 -17.01
N LYS A 145 -11.33 1.33 -16.71
CA LYS A 145 -10.56 0.44 -15.81
C LYS A 145 -9.17 0.14 -16.35
N ARG A 146 -9.08 -0.18 -17.65
CA ARG A 146 -7.79 -0.46 -18.31
C ARG A 146 -6.91 0.77 -18.31
N LYS A 147 -7.48 1.93 -18.65
CA LYS A 147 -6.82 3.23 -18.62
C LYS A 147 -6.23 3.53 -17.24
N ILE A 148 -7.00 3.41 -16.15
CA ILE A 148 -6.49 3.61 -14.79
C ILE A 148 -5.30 2.68 -14.49
N LYS A 149 -5.43 1.39 -14.81
CA LYS A 149 -4.38 0.41 -14.55
C LYS A 149 -3.11 0.65 -15.35
N ASN A 150 -3.22 1.24 -16.53
CA ASN A 150 -2.10 1.55 -17.43
C ASN A 150 -1.45 2.89 -17.07
N ASP A 151 -2.25 3.97 -16.99
CA ASP A 151 -1.77 5.34 -16.80
C ASP A 151 -1.15 5.55 -15.42
N TYR A 152 -1.67 4.83 -14.41
CA TYR A 152 -1.18 4.89 -13.03
C TYR A 152 -0.43 3.61 -12.62
N SER A 153 0.00 2.79 -13.58
CA SER A 153 0.78 1.58 -13.30
C SER A 153 2.03 1.90 -12.48
N TYR A 154 2.54 0.93 -11.73
CA TYR A 154 3.74 1.13 -10.90
C TYR A 154 4.89 1.73 -11.73
N ASP A 155 5.16 1.19 -12.92
CA ASP A 155 6.23 1.67 -13.80
C ASP A 155 6.02 3.11 -14.27
N LYS A 156 4.76 3.56 -14.45
CA LYS A 156 4.44 4.94 -14.85
C LYS A 156 4.60 5.92 -13.71
N VAL A 157 4.07 5.60 -12.52
CA VAL A 157 4.17 6.48 -11.35
C VAL A 157 5.53 6.42 -10.67
N ASN A 158 6.34 5.40 -10.98
CA ASN A 158 7.71 5.28 -10.50
C ASN A 158 8.76 5.93 -11.43
N GLN A 159 8.32 6.72 -12.41
CA GLN A 159 9.18 7.60 -13.19
C GLN A 159 9.21 8.98 -12.54
N SER A 160 10.42 9.55 -12.34
CA SER A 160 10.55 10.95 -11.94
C SER A 160 10.06 11.85 -13.08
N GLN A 161 9.15 12.77 -12.79
CA GLN A 161 8.59 13.69 -13.78
C GLN A 161 8.75 15.13 -13.32
N ASN A 162 9.50 15.94 -14.07
CA ASN A 162 9.57 17.40 -13.94
C ASN A 162 9.76 17.88 -12.48
N GLY A 163 10.69 17.28 -11.74
CA GLY A 163 10.99 17.63 -10.35
C GLY A 163 10.07 17.01 -9.30
N ASN A 164 9.02 16.28 -9.69
CA ASN A 164 8.24 15.46 -8.77
C ASN A 164 8.94 14.12 -8.49
N PRO A 165 9.01 13.69 -7.22
CA PRO A 165 9.61 12.41 -6.88
C PRO A 165 8.77 11.26 -7.44
N SER A 166 9.44 10.18 -7.84
CA SER A 166 8.79 8.91 -8.17
C SER A 166 8.05 8.33 -6.96
N LEU A 167 7.20 7.32 -7.18
CA LEU A 167 6.52 6.61 -6.10
C LEU A 167 7.49 6.07 -5.04
N GLU A 168 8.56 5.38 -5.44
CA GLU A 168 9.54 4.83 -4.49
C GLU A 168 10.39 5.92 -3.84
N GLU A 169 10.78 6.98 -4.57
CA GLU A 169 11.49 8.11 -3.98
C GLU A 169 10.64 8.79 -2.91
N PHE A 170 9.35 9.00 -3.20
CA PHE A 170 8.40 9.51 -2.23
C PHE A 170 8.26 8.59 -1.03
N ALA A 171 8.08 7.28 -1.25
CA ALA A 171 7.92 6.29 -0.19
C ALA A 171 9.20 6.08 0.65
N ALA A 172 10.37 6.37 0.10
CA ALA A 172 11.66 6.28 0.77
C ALA A 172 12.00 7.52 1.64
N LYS A 173 11.34 8.67 1.43
CA LYS A 173 11.51 9.83 2.30
C LYS A 173 11.22 9.44 3.75
N PRO A 174 12.03 9.82 4.75
CA PRO A 174 11.77 9.47 6.14
C PRO A 174 10.33 9.78 6.55
N GLN A 175 9.67 8.85 7.23
CA GLN A 175 8.22 8.92 7.50
C GLN A 175 7.80 10.23 8.17
N PHE A 176 8.66 10.78 9.03
CA PHE A 176 8.47 12.08 9.68
C PHE A 176 8.23 13.23 8.69
N PHE A 177 8.91 13.25 7.55
CA PHE A 177 8.74 14.30 6.52
C PHE A 177 7.54 14.04 5.59
N ARG A 178 6.94 12.85 5.66
CA ARG A 178 5.74 12.52 4.89
C ARG A 178 4.47 12.88 5.67
N TRP A 179 4.46 12.66 6.99
CA TRP A 179 3.32 13.01 7.84
C TRP A 179 3.14 14.51 8.01
#